data_AF-A0A3A5SU17-F1
#
_entry.id   AF-A0A3A5SU17-F1
#
_cell.length_a   1.000
_cell.length_b   1.000
_cell.length_c   1.000
_cell.angle_alpha   90.00
_cell.angle_beta   90.00
_cell.angle_gamma   90.00
#
_symmetry.space_group_name_H-M   'P 1'
#
loop_
_entity.id
_entity.type
_entity.pdbx_description
1 polymer ?
#
loop_
_entity_poly.entity_id
_entity_poly.type
_entity_poly.pdbx_seq_one_letter_code
_entity_poly.pdbx_strand_id
1 'polypeptide(L)'
;MTVNHIHISECLSGLKELPDNSVNCCVTSPPYYGLRDYGNKKQIGLEKTPEEYIEKLVAVFREVRRVMVEDGTLWVNIGDSYAGSMKGGAGYPENAMNYKQGTNRGTLGKATLVKQCTGCKNKDLIGIPWMLAFALRADGWYLRQDIIWSKPNPMPESVTDRCTKSHEYIFLLSKSRKYYFDSKSIQQVASQSVKSRIGKVENVGHKAFAAAAELDESNPMFRKSTTREYQYADKANKRSVWSVPTAACKNAHFAVFPEKLIVDCIKAGCPEKGIVLDPFIGSGTTAVVARKLNRNFIGFELNPDYVCLAEKRIEEELGIFK
;
A
#
# COMPACT_ATOMS: atom_id res chain seq x y z
N MET A 1 21.33 -13.86 -4.26
CA MET A 1 21.29 -12.75 -3.27
C MET A 1 20.93 -13.27 -1.89
N THR A 2 21.38 -12.58 -0.82
CA THR A 2 21.13 -12.95 0.58
C THR A 2 19.74 -12.50 1.04
N VAL A 3 19.01 -13.39 1.73
CA VAL A 3 17.71 -13.11 2.37
C VAL A 3 17.93 -12.38 3.70
N ASN A 4 16.97 -11.55 4.11
CA ASN A 4 17.02 -10.66 5.28
C ASN A 4 18.14 -9.61 5.17
N HIS A 5 18.35 -9.10 3.96
CA HIS A 5 19.37 -8.13 3.65
C HIS A 5 18.81 -7.00 2.76
N ILE A 6 19.32 -5.78 2.97
CA ILE A 6 19.08 -4.63 2.09
C ILE A 6 20.29 -4.46 1.17
N HIS A 7 20.11 -4.66 -0.13
CA HIS A 7 21.20 -4.61 -1.10
C HIS A 7 21.34 -3.19 -1.67
N ILE A 8 22.54 -2.61 -1.54
CA ILE A 8 22.88 -1.30 -2.11
C ILE A 8 23.00 -1.45 -3.63
N SER A 9 21.93 -1.18 -4.35
CA SER A 9 21.87 -1.37 -5.80
C SER A 9 20.71 -0.61 -6.44
N GLU A 10 20.81 -0.43 -7.76
CA GLU A 10 19.66 -0.01 -8.56
C GLU A 10 18.65 -1.15 -8.63
N CYS A 11 17.38 -0.86 -8.32
CA CYS A 11 16.37 -1.88 -8.07
C CYS A 11 16.17 -2.85 -9.25
N LEU A 12 16.15 -2.35 -10.49
CA LEU A 12 15.96 -3.19 -11.68
C LEU A 12 17.15 -4.13 -11.90
N SER A 13 18.37 -3.63 -11.68
CA SER A 13 19.60 -4.44 -11.73
C SER A 13 19.58 -5.52 -10.65
N GLY A 14 19.26 -5.16 -9.39
CA GLY A 14 19.20 -6.12 -8.29
C GLY A 14 18.12 -7.18 -8.49
N LEU A 15 16.93 -6.80 -8.98
CA LEU A 15 15.85 -7.74 -9.30
C LEU A 15 16.27 -8.79 -10.33
N LYS A 16 17.07 -8.42 -11.33
CA LYS A 16 17.55 -9.36 -12.38
C LYS A 16 18.47 -10.46 -11.84
N GLU A 17 19.11 -10.25 -10.69
CA GLU A 17 19.96 -11.27 -10.06
C GLU A 17 19.15 -12.25 -9.19
N LEU A 18 17.88 -11.94 -8.90
CA LEU A 18 17.00 -12.85 -8.18
C LEU A 18 16.48 -13.94 -9.12
N PRO A 19 16.42 -15.21 -8.67
CA PRO A 19 15.80 -16.28 -9.44
C PRO A 19 14.30 -16.02 -9.68
N ASP A 20 13.77 -16.59 -10.75
CA ASP A 20 12.32 -16.67 -10.98
C ASP A 20 11.63 -17.36 -9.79
N ASN A 21 10.41 -16.94 -9.46
CA ASN A 21 9.59 -17.59 -8.42
C ASN A 21 10.30 -17.73 -7.04
N SER A 22 11.12 -16.76 -6.65
CA SER A 22 11.90 -16.74 -5.41
C SER A 22 11.28 -15.93 -4.27
N VAL A 23 10.26 -15.10 -4.51
CA VAL A 23 9.61 -14.28 -3.47
C VAL A 23 8.09 -14.47 -3.43
N ASN A 24 7.47 -14.32 -2.27
CA ASN A 24 6.03 -14.58 -2.08
C ASN A 24 5.15 -13.35 -2.31
N CYS A 25 5.62 -12.19 -1.85
CA CYS A 25 4.86 -10.96 -1.85
C CYS A 25 5.79 -9.78 -2.10
N CYS A 26 5.30 -8.74 -2.77
CA CYS A 26 5.98 -7.46 -2.85
C CYS A 26 5.11 -6.39 -2.19
N VAL A 27 5.67 -5.65 -1.23
CA VAL A 27 5.00 -4.55 -0.55
C VAL A 27 5.92 -3.35 -0.63
N THR A 28 5.51 -2.30 -1.32
CA THR A 28 6.41 -1.20 -1.64
C THR A 28 5.67 0.12 -1.87
N SER A 29 6.44 1.21 -1.88
CA SER A 29 6.03 2.54 -2.28
C SER A 29 7.14 3.12 -3.15
N PRO A 30 6.95 3.18 -4.48
CA PRO A 30 7.95 3.74 -5.37
C PRO A 30 8.14 5.24 -5.11
N PRO A 31 9.28 5.83 -5.53
CA PRO A 31 9.44 7.28 -5.55
C PRO A 31 8.28 7.98 -6.26
N TYR A 32 7.63 8.95 -5.62
CA TYR A 32 6.45 9.61 -6.20
C TYR A 32 6.84 10.58 -7.31
N TYR A 33 6.05 10.57 -8.39
CA TYR A 33 6.31 11.39 -9.57
C TYR A 33 6.45 12.87 -9.22
N GLY A 34 7.64 13.37 -9.46
CA GLY A 34 8.00 14.76 -9.36
C GLY A 34 8.08 15.32 -7.95
N LEU A 35 8.10 14.48 -6.92
CA LEU A 35 8.05 14.92 -5.53
C LEU A 35 9.43 15.25 -4.94
N ARG A 36 10.43 14.40 -5.16
CA ARG A 36 11.76 14.52 -4.53
C ARG A 36 12.89 14.22 -5.50
N ASP A 37 14.02 14.88 -5.28
CA ASP A 37 15.32 14.54 -5.85
C ASP A 37 16.13 13.83 -4.77
N TYR A 38 16.62 12.64 -5.07
CA TYR A 38 17.48 11.82 -4.21
C TYR A 38 18.96 11.94 -4.58
N GLY A 39 19.32 12.86 -5.48
CA GLY A 39 20.70 13.15 -5.85
C GLY A 39 21.38 12.05 -6.67
N ASN A 40 20.63 11.09 -7.19
CA ASN A 40 21.17 9.96 -7.94
C ASN A 40 20.64 9.95 -9.38
N LYS A 41 21.54 9.88 -10.38
CA LYS A 41 21.16 9.85 -11.80
C LYS A 41 20.30 8.64 -12.19
N LYS A 42 20.38 7.54 -11.43
CA LYS A 42 19.60 6.32 -11.64
C LYS A 42 18.27 6.32 -10.89
N GLN A 43 17.92 7.39 -10.19
CA GLN A 43 16.65 7.47 -9.47
C GLN A 43 15.45 7.43 -10.43
N ILE A 44 14.33 6.98 -9.88
CA ILE A 44 13.02 7.06 -10.52
C ILE A 44 12.24 8.19 -9.85
N GLY A 45 11.35 8.86 -10.57
CA GLY A 45 10.45 9.88 -10.05
C GLY A 45 10.72 11.30 -10.58
N LEU A 46 11.80 11.54 -11.34
CA LEU A 46 12.09 12.84 -11.95
C LEU A 46 12.08 12.81 -13.49
N GLU A 47 11.41 11.83 -14.07
CA GLU A 47 11.23 11.72 -15.52
C GLU A 47 10.50 12.94 -16.09
N LYS A 48 10.71 13.21 -17.38
CA LYS A 48 10.23 14.43 -18.02
C LYS A 48 8.70 14.45 -18.09
N THR A 49 8.11 13.28 -18.33
CA THR A 49 6.67 13.09 -18.43
C THR A 49 6.16 12.02 -17.45
N PRO A 50 4.87 12.07 -17.07
CA PRO A 50 4.23 10.98 -16.35
C PRO A 50 4.38 9.63 -17.06
N GLU A 51 4.27 9.59 -18.38
CA GLU A 51 4.35 8.36 -19.17
C GLU A 51 5.72 7.69 -19.05
N GLU A 52 6.82 8.44 -19.17
CA GLU A 52 8.18 7.94 -18.99
C GLU A 52 8.38 7.38 -17.56
N TYR A 53 7.82 8.05 -16.55
CA TYR A 53 7.85 7.56 -15.16
C TYR A 53 7.10 6.24 -15.01
N ILE A 54 5.89 6.14 -15.59
CA ILE A 54 5.09 4.91 -15.57
C ILE A 54 5.81 3.78 -16.31
N GLU A 55 6.43 4.04 -17.46
CA GLU A 55 7.20 3.05 -18.21
C GLU A 55 8.36 2.45 -17.38
N LYS A 56 9.10 3.29 -16.65
CA LYS A 56 10.15 2.81 -15.74
C LYS A 56 9.60 1.94 -14.62
N LEU A 57 8.49 2.35 -14.00
CA LEU A 57 7.84 1.54 -12.97
C LEU A 57 7.31 0.22 -13.53
N VAL A 58 6.72 0.22 -14.72
CA VAL A 58 6.28 -1.02 -15.39
C VAL A 58 7.47 -1.95 -15.61
N ALA A 59 8.64 -1.45 -16.02
CA ALA A 59 9.84 -2.27 -16.17
C ALA A 59 10.27 -2.92 -14.84
N VAL A 60 10.27 -2.15 -13.74
CA VAL A 60 10.55 -2.68 -12.39
C VAL A 60 9.52 -3.74 -11.99
N PHE A 61 8.23 -3.43 -12.10
CA PHE A 61 7.18 -4.34 -11.69
C PHE A 61 7.06 -5.57 -12.61
N ARG A 62 7.52 -5.50 -13.86
CA ARG A 62 7.65 -6.69 -14.72
C ARG A 62 8.69 -7.66 -14.16
N GLU A 63 9.84 -7.16 -13.71
CA GLU A 63 10.84 -7.98 -13.03
C GLU A 63 10.34 -8.49 -11.68
N VAL A 64 9.61 -7.67 -10.92
CA VAL A 64 8.91 -8.13 -9.69
C VAL A 64 7.98 -9.31 -10.01
N ARG A 65 7.23 -9.26 -11.13
CA ARG A 65 6.35 -10.37 -11.55
C ARG A 65 7.12 -11.65 -11.85
N ARG A 66 8.30 -11.55 -12.47
CA ARG A 66 9.16 -12.70 -12.79
C ARG A 66 9.64 -13.40 -11.51
N VAL A 67 10.18 -12.63 -10.57
CA VAL A 67 10.76 -13.17 -9.33
C VAL A 67 9.69 -13.65 -8.33
N MET A 68 8.44 -13.19 -8.48
CA MET A 68 7.34 -13.58 -7.60
C MET A 68 6.79 -14.97 -7.96
N VAL A 69 6.48 -15.78 -6.95
CA VAL A 69 5.79 -17.07 -7.11
C VAL A 69 4.44 -16.92 -7.81
N GLU A 70 3.95 -17.98 -8.45
CA GLU A 70 2.72 -17.97 -9.27
C GLU A 70 1.47 -17.44 -8.55
N ASP A 71 1.33 -17.70 -7.25
CA ASP A 71 0.23 -17.25 -6.42
C ASP A 71 0.55 -15.96 -5.63
N GLY A 72 1.66 -15.30 -5.93
CA GLY A 72 2.11 -14.12 -5.19
C GLY A 72 1.29 -12.85 -5.45
N THR A 73 1.42 -11.90 -4.52
CA THR A 73 0.72 -10.62 -4.55
C THR A 73 1.66 -9.42 -4.52
N LEU A 74 1.26 -8.36 -5.20
CA LEU A 74 1.93 -7.06 -5.24
C LEU A 74 1.02 -6.01 -4.60
N TRP A 75 1.58 -5.27 -3.64
CA TRP A 75 0.93 -4.18 -2.93
C TRP A 75 1.72 -2.89 -3.16
N VAL A 76 1.15 -1.95 -3.90
CA VAL A 76 1.82 -0.69 -4.25
C VAL A 76 1.09 0.48 -3.63
N ASN A 77 1.72 1.13 -2.65
CA ASN A 77 1.27 2.42 -2.17
C ASN A 77 1.79 3.53 -3.08
N ILE A 78 0.90 4.32 -3.67
CA ILE A 78 1.29 5.41 -4.57
C ILE A 78 0.40 6.64 -4.40
N GLY A 79 1.06 7.80 -4.36
CA GLY A 79 0.42 9.10 -4.27
C GLY A 79 0.37 9.80 -5.63
N ASP A 80 -0.76 10.47 -5.88
CA ASP A 80 -0.92 11.34 -7.06
C ASP A 80 -0.19 12.69 -6.97
N SER A 81 0.01 13.29 -8.13
CA SER A 81 0.65 14.60 -8.35
C SER A 81 -0.26 15.51 -9.18
N TYR A 82 -0.08 16.82 -9.04
CA TYR A 82 -0.81 17.82 -9.82
C TYR A 82 0.09 18.40 -10.91
N ALA A 83 -0.49 18.64 -12.09
CA ALA A 83 0.17 19.34 -13.18
C ALA A 83 0.34 20.83 -12.83
N GLY A 84 1.49 21.40 -13.18
CA GLY A 84 1.67 22.86 -13.16
C GLY A 84 1.97 23.49 -11.79
N SER A 85 2.63 22.81 -10.84
CA SER A 85 3.34 23.57 -9.80
C SER A 85 4.63 24.13 -10.41
N MET A 86 4.59 25.39 -10.86
CA MET A 86 5.79 26.18 -11.20
C MET A 86 6.78 26.35 -10.03
N LYS A 87 6.59 25.59 -8.93
CA LYS A 87 7.43 25.44 -7.76
C LYS A 87 7.82 23.96 -7.62
N GLY A 88 8.62 23.47 -8.56
CA GLY A 88 9.48 22.32 -8.29
C GLY A 88 10.43 22.67 -7.14
N GLY A 89 10.95 21.66 -6.44
CA GLY A 89 12.01 21.86 -5.45
C GLY A 89 13.13 22.71 -6.06
N ALA A 90 13.40 23.86 -5.44
CA ALA A 90 14.49 24.73 -5.86
C ALA A 90 15.81 23.96 -5.76
N GLY A 91 16.60 23.93 -6.83
CA GLY A 91 18.03 23.69 -6.69
C GLY A 91 18.62 24.85 -5.89
N TYR A 92 19.12 24.57 -4.69
CA TYR A 92 19.72 25.59 -3.83
C TYR A 92 21.21 25.74 -4.18
N PRO A 93 21.75 26.96 -4.36
CA PRO A 93 23.19 27.16 -4.37
C PRO A 93 23.79 26.85 -2.98
N GLU A 94 25.02 26.36 -2.92
CA GLU A 94 25.71 25.93 -1.68
C GLU A 94 25.71 27.00 -0.57
N ASN A 95 25.64 28.27 -0.93
CA ASN A 95 25.65 29.42 -0.02
C ASN A 95 24.28 29.77 0.59
N ALA A 96 23.21 29.00 0.29
CA ALA A 96 21.86 29.26 0.78
C ALA A 96 21.71 29.20 2.32
N MET A 97 22.69 28.61 3.03
CA MET A 97 22.71 28.58 4.50
C MET A 97 23.06 29.93 5.16
N ASN A 98 23.56 30.92 4.39
CA ASN A 98 24.08 32.17 4.96
C ASN A 98 23.04 33.30 5.10
N TYR A 99 21.78 33.12 4.66
CA TYR A 99 20.76 34.17 4.69
C TYR A 99 19.67 33.93 5.75
N LYS A 100 19.51 34.93 6.64
CA LYS A 100 18.65 34.94 7.84
C LYS A 100 17.13 34.89 7.59
N GLN A 101 16.66 34.74 6.34
CA GLN A 101 15.23 34.61 6.01
C GLN A 101 14.91 33.21 5.45
N GLY A 102 14.92 32.21 6.32
CA GLY A 102 14.58 30.82 6.00
C GLY A 102 13.11 30.56 5.66
N THR A 103 12.24 31.58 5.72
CA THR A 103 10.79 31.47 5.45
C THR A 103 10.39 31.79 4.01
N ASN A 104 11.27 32.43 3.22
CA ASN A 104 11.04 32.78 1.80
C ASN A 104 11.87 31.92 0.83
N ARG A 105 12.12 30.65 1.17
CA ARG A 105 12.86 29.69 0.31
C ARG A 105 12.24 29.49 -1.08
N GLY A 106 10.93 29.75 -1.23
CA GLY A 106 10.20 29.57 -2.49
C GLY A 106 10.44 30.62 -3.57
N THR A 107 11.18 31.69 -3.29
CA THR A 107 11.33 32.84 -4.20
C THR A 107 12.72 32.96 -4.84
N LEU A 108 13.71 32.18 -4.38
CA LEU A 108 15.13 32.37 -4.72
C LEU A 108 15.73 31.28 -5.65
N GLY A 109 15.00 30.19 -5.92
CA GLY A 109 15.44 29.14 -6.84
C GLY A 109 15.09 29.45 -8.29
N LYS A 110 16.00 29.18 -9.24
CA LYS A 110 15.61 29.08 -10.65
C LYS A 110 14.56 27.98 -10.79
N ALA A 111 13.43 28.29 -11.42
CA ALA A 111 12.38 27.33 -11.71
C ALA A 111 12.95 26.19 -12.56
N THR A 112 13.16 25.02 -11.96
CA THR A 112 13.61 23.83 -12.67
C THR A 112 12.49 23.34 -13.59
N LEU A 113 12.88 22.94 -14.81
CA LEU A 113 12.09 22.50 -15.97
C LEU A 113 10.67 22.00 -15.68
N VAL A 114 9.73 22.55 -16.47
CA VAL A 114 8.31 22.19 -16.54
C VAL A 114 8.17 20.68 -16.75
N LYS A 115 7.66 19.97 -15.75
CA LYS A 115 7.19 18.59 -15.93
C LYS A 115 6.00 18.63 -16.88
N GLN A 116 6.22 18.18 -18.11
CA GLN A 116 5.19 18.17 -19.14
C GLN A 116 4.34 16.92 -18.91
N CYS A 117 3.12 17.09 -18.39
CA CYS A 117 2.09 16.08 -18.59
C CYS A 117 1.40 16.40 -19.91
N THR A 118 1.55 15.52 -20.90
CA THR A 118 0.90 15.69 -22.20
C THR A 118 -0.61 15.61 -22.00
N GLY A 119 -1.35 16.64 -22.43
CA GLY A 119 -2.82 16.66 -22.29
C GLY A 119 -3.35 17.10 -20.92
N CYS A 120 -2.48 17.31 -19.91
CA CYS A 120 -2.90 17.94 -18.66
C CYS A 120 -2.89 19.47 -18.78
N LYS A 121 -3.90 20.13 -18.23
CA LYS A 121 -3.95 21.57 -17.97
C LYS A 121 -3.23 21.88 -16.65
N ASN A 122 -2.84 23.14 -16.47
CA ASN A 122 -2.34 23.59 -15.17
C ASN A 122 -3.40 23.34 -14.08
N LYS A 123 -2.95 22.82 -12.94
CA LYS A 123 -3.75 22.38 -11.79
C LYS A 123 -4.54 21.07 -11.98
N ASP A 124 -4.43 20.39 -13.12
CA ASP A 124 -5.05 19.08 -13.26
C ASP A 124 -4.43 18.08 -12.28
N LEU A 125 -5.26 17.23 -11.69
CA LEU A 125 -4.78 16.02 -11.05
C LEU A 125 -4.31 15.06 -12.15
N ILE A 126 -3.05 14.65 -12.13
CA ILE A 126 -2.46 13.88 -13.23
C ILE A 126 -3.07 12.48 -13.32
N GLY A 127 -3.41 11.87 -12.18
CA GLY A 127 -3.96 10.51 -12.16
C GLY A 127 -2.87 9.44 -12.11
N ILE A 128 -1.67 9.77 -11.62
CA ILE A 128 -0.50 8.86 -11.55
C ILE A 128 -0.85 7.48 -10.98
N PRO A 129 -1.61 7.34 -9.87
CA PRO A 129 -1.98 6.03 -9.33
C PRO A 129 -2.72 5.16 -10.36
N TRP A 130 -3.70 5.73 -11.05
CA TRP A 130 -4.52 5.00 -12.01
C TRP A 130 -3.81 4.77 -13.34
N MET A 131 -2.94 5.69 -13.77
CA MET A 131 -2.03 5.46 -14.89
C MET A 131 -1.16 4.22 -14.63
N LEU A 132 -0.55 4.12 -13.44
CA LEU A 132 0.23 2.94 -13.06
C LEU A 132 -0.63 1.67 -13.02
N ALA A 133 -1.78 1.72 -12.33
CA ALA A 133 -2.64 0.55 -12.17
C ALA A 133 -3.10 -0.03 -13.53
N PHE A 134 -3.46 0.82 -14.48
CA PHE A 134 -3.86 0.39 -15.82
C PHE A 134 -2.68 -0.07 -16.67
N ALA A 135 -1.53 0.59 -16.57
CA ALA A 135 -0.31 0.15 -17.26
C ALA A 135 0.14 -1.23 -16.78
N LEU A 136 0.13 -1.48 -15.47
CA LEU A 136 0.43 -2.80 -14.91
C LEU A 136 -0.57 -3.86 -15.34
N ARG A 137 -1.87 -3.53 -15.37
CA ARG A 137 -2.91 -4.43 -15.88
C ARG A 137 -2.67 -4.79 -17.36
N ALA A 138 -2.35 -3.80 -18.19
CA ALA A 138 -2.03 -4.00 -19.59
C ALA A 138 -0.76 -4.84 -19.78
N ASP A 139 0.23 -4.70 -18.88
CA ASP A 139 1.46 -5.48 -18.89
C ASP A 139 1.29 -6.95 -18.47
N GLY A 140 0.11 -7.32 -17.95
CA GLY A 140 -0.24 -8.71 -17.62
C GLY A 140 -0.54 -8.97 -16.14
N TRP A 141 -0.56 -7.95 -15.29
CA TRP A 141 -1.02 -8.10 -13.91
C TRP A 141 -2.54 -8.19 -13.81
N TYR A 142 -3.03 -8.95 -12.82
CA TYR A 142 -4.43 -8.85 -12.41
C TYR A 142 -4.58 -7.72 -11.40
N LEU A 143 -5.22 -6.61 -11.79
CA LEU A 143 -5.63 -5.57 -10.84
C LEU A 143 -6.82 -6.08 -10.01
N ARG A 144 -6.62 -6.32 -8.71
CA ARG A 144 -7.59 -6.99 -7.84
C ARG A 144 -8.42 -6.02 -7.03
N GLN A 145 -7.79 -4.97 -6.49
CA GLN A 145 -8.47 -4.01 -5.64
C GLN A 145 -7.72 -2.69 -5.55
N ASP A 146 -8.46 -1.59 -5.54
CA ASP A 146 -8.04 -0.30 -5.05
C ASP A 146 -8.40 -0.17 -3.56
N ILE A 147 -7.41 0.07 -2.72
CA ILE A 147 -7.56 0.31 -1.29
C ILE A 147 -7.27 1.78 -1.04
N ILE A 148 -8.16 2.44 -0.31
CA ILE A 148 -8.01 3.84 0.07
C ILE A 148 -7.35 3.91 1.44
N TRP A 149 -6.11 4.37 1.49
CA TRP A 149 -5.49 4.78 2.74
C TRP A 149 -6.03 6.16 3.12
N SER A 150 -6.97 6.20 4.06
CA SER A 150 -7.48 7.42 4.67
C SER A 150 -6.54 7.89 5.78
N LYS A 151 -6.00 9.10 5.64
CA LYS A 151 -5.08 9.76 6.58
C LYS A 151 -5.89 10.69 7.49
N PRO A 152 -6.19 10.31 8.76
CA PRO A 152 -6.94 11.16 9.69
C PRO A 152 -6.18 12.42 10.12
N ASN A 153 -4.85 12.42 9.98
CA ASN A 153 -3.94 13.54 10.28
C ASN A 153 -3.10 13.90 9.04
N PRO A 154 -3.72 14.30 7.91
CA PRO A 154 -2.97 14.68 6.73
C PRO A 154 -2.22 16.00 6.99
N MET A 155 -1.08 16.18 6.34
CA MET A 155 -0.40 17.47 6.35
C MET A 155 -1.34 18.53 5.75
N PRO A 156 -1.53 19.69 6.40
CA PRO A 156 -2.30 20.79 5.82
C PRO A 156 -1.69 21.24 4.48
N GLU A 157 -2.55 21.58 3.54
CA GLU A 157 -2.15 22.14 2.24
C GLU A 157 -2.54 23.62 2.18
N SER A 158 -1.64 24.47 1.72
CA SER A 158 -1.92 25.90 1.47
C SER A 158 -2.63 26.10 0.12
N VAL A 159 -3.72 25.36 -0.10
CA VAL A 159 -4.56 25.40 -1.31
C VAL A 159 -5.98 25.78 -0.93
N THR A 160 -6.61 26.64 -1.72
CA THR A 160 -7.95 27.21 -1.41
C THR A 160 -9.01 26.86 -2.45
N ASP A 161 -8.63 26.28 -3.58
CA ASP A 161 -9.50 25.97 -4.72
C ASP A 161 -9.81 24.47 -4.86
N ARG A 162 -9.46 23.67 -3.84
CA ARG A 162 -9.80 22.24 -3.73
C ARG A 162 -9.71 21.76 -2.29
N CYS A 163 -10.25 20.58 -2.01
CA CYS A 163 -10.07 19.92 -0.73
C CYS A 163 -8.60 19.50 -0.51
N THR A 164 -8.17 19.55 0.75
CA THR A 164 -6.90 18.93 1.19
C THR A 164 -6.92 17.44 0.90
N LYS A 165 -5.83 16.91 0.35
CA LYS A 165 -5.68 15.49 0.03
C LYS A 165 -5.45 14.70 1.31
N SER A 166 -6.49 14.04 1.78
CA SER A 166 -6.49 13.20 2.98
C SER A 166 -6.35 11.71 2.69
N HIS A 167 -6.06 11.30 1.45
CA HIS A 167 -5.91 9.89 1.12
C HIS A 167 -4.82 9.59 0.08
N GLU A 168 -4.43 8.33 0.03
CA GLU A 168 -3.58 7.72 -1.00
C GLU A 168 -4.11 6.35 -1.39
N TYR A 169 -3.63 5.81 -2.50
CA TYR A 169 -4.01 4.48 -2.97
C TYR A 169 -2.99 3.44 -2.52
N ILE A 170 -3.49 2.24 -2.21
CA ILE A 170 -2.75 0.99 -2.21
C ILE A 170 -3.42 0.09 -3.24
N PHE A 171 -2.72 -0.27 -4.30
CA PHE A 171 -3.24 -1.24 -5.25
C PHE A 171 -2.80 -2.65 -4.88
N LEU A 172 -3.76 -3.56 -4.82
CA LEU A 172 -3.51 -4.99 -4.78
C LEU A 172 -3.55 -5.54 -6.21
N LEU A 173 -2.43 -6.11 -6.63
CA LEU A 173 -2.30 -6.86 -7.87
C LEU A 173 -1.87 -8.30 -7.59
N SER A 174 -2.21 -9.22 -8.49
CA SER A 174 -1.77 -10.62 -8.41
C SER A 174 -1.14 -11.09 -9.72
N LYS A 175 -0.18 -12.03 -9.60
CA LYS A 175 0.47 -12.65 -10.77
C LYS A 175 -0.49 -13.56 -11.54
N SER A 176 -1.39 -14.24 -10.84
CA SER A 176 -2.37 -15.15 -11.43
C SER A 176 -3.78 -14.93 -10.87
N ARG A 177 -4.78 -15.57 -11.52
CA ARG A 177 -6.19 -15.53 -11.09
C ARG A 177 -6.40 -16.16 -9.71
N LYS A 178 -5.63 -17.20 -9.36
CA LYS A 178 -5.67 -17.87 -8.06
C LYS A 178 -4.40 -17.50 -7.31
N TYR A 179 -4.51 -16.64 -6.31
CA TYR A 179 -3.38 -16.10 -5.57
C TYR A 179 -3.57 -16.29 -4.06
N TYR A 180 -2.46 -16.29 -3.33
CA TYR A 180 -2.44 -16.33 -1.89
C TYR A 180 -3.07 -15.06 -1.32
N PHE A 181 -4.10 -15.23 -0.49
CA PHE A 181 -4.73 -14.13 0.23
C PHE A 181 -5.32 -14.63 1.55
N ASP A 182 -4.62 -14.40 2.67
CA ASP A 182 -5.11 -14.77 4.00
C ASP A 182 -6.08 -13.71 4.53
N SER A 183 -7.33 -13.77 4.08
CA SER A 183 -8.39 -12.88 4.54
C SER A 183 -8.70 -13.04 6.03
N LYS A 184 -8.40 -14.20 6.64
CA LYS A 184 -8.70 -14.48 8.05
C LYS A 184 -7.78 -13.69 8.97
N SER A 185 -6.51 -13.58 8.61
CA SER A 185 -5.50 -12.83 9.37
C SER A 185 -5.78 -11.33 9.52
N ILE A 186 -6.59 -10.76 8.61
CA ILE A 186 -6.89 -9.32 8.55
C ILE A 186 -8.36 -8.98 8.85
N GLN A 187 -9.16 -9.95 9.32
CA GLN A 187 -10.57 -9.71 9.63
C GLN A 187 -10.75 -8.59 10.65
N GLN A 188 -11.82 -7.81 10.46
CA GLN A 188 -12.24 -6.77 11.39
C GLN A 188 -13.42 -7.24 12.23
N VAL A 189 -13.67 -6.55 13.34
CA VAL A 189 -14.90 -6.76 14.12
C VAL A 189 -16.11 -6.43 13.25
N ALA A 190 -17.10 -7.32 13.24
CA ALA A 190 -18.34 -7.12 12.50
C ALA A 190 -19.15 -5.97 13.11
N SER A 191 -19.65 -5.05 12.27
CA SER A 191 -20.60 -4.03 12.70
C SER A 191 -21.93 -4.66 13.10
N GLN A 192 -22.73 -3.99 13.93
CA GLN A 192 -24.06 -4.47 14.33
C GLN A 192 -24.94 -4.84 13.12
N SER A 193 -24.89 -4.04 12.06
CA SER A 193 -25.60 -4.28 10.79
C SER A 193 -25.12 -5.51 10.01
N VAL A 194 -23.88 -5.93 10.20
CA VAL A 194 -23.31 -7.13 9.57
C VAL A 194 -23.59 -8.36 10.43
N LYS A 195 -23.46 -8.20 11.75
CA LYS A 195 -23.83 -9.23 12.72
C LYS A 195 -25.23 -9.76 12.39
N SER A 196 -26.22 -8.88 12.13
CA SER A 196 -27.62 -9.28 11.86
C SER A 196 -27.88 -9.96 10.51
N ARG A 197 -26.90 -10.00 9.59
CA ARG A 197 -27.06 -10.55 8.23
C ARG A 197 -26.32 -11.86 7.99
N ILE A 198 -25.26 -12.14 8.75
CA ILE A 198 -24.41 -13.34 8.60
C ILE A 198 -24.94 -14.52 9.44
N GLY A 199 -26.00 -14.31 10.21
CA GLY A 199 -26.68 -15.34 10.98
C GLY A 199 -26.96 -16.61 10.19
N LYS A 200 -26.39 -17.75 10.59
CA LYS A 200 -27.01 -19.04 10.25
C LYS A 200 -28.41 -19.03 10.85
N VAL A 201 -29.42 -19.23 10.01
CA VAL A 201 -30.78 -19.51 10.47
C VAL A 201 -30.82 -21.00 10.76
N GLU A 202 -30.68 -21.37 12.02
CA GLU A 202 -31.07 -22.71 12.44
C GLU A 202 -32.59 -22.69 12.66
N ASN A 203 -33.33 -23.48 11.89
CA ASN A 203 -34.75 -23.67 12.14
C ASN A 203 -34.89 -24.57 13.37
N VAL A 204 -35.15 -23.95 14.53
CA VAL A 204 -35.56 -24.69 15.71
C VAL A 204 -37.07 -24.90 15.61
N GLY A 205 -37.48 -26.01 14.99
CA GLY A 205 -38.88 -26.45 14.90
C GLY A 205 -39.29 -27.07 13.56
N HIS A 206 -40.33 -27.91 13.59
CA HIS A 206 -40.88 -28.59 12.42
C HIS A 206 -41.71 -27.64 11.52
N LYS A 207 -41.59 -27.74 10.20
CA LYS A 207 -42.37 -26.93 9.23
C LYS A 207 -43.87 -27.14 9.43
N ALA A 208 -44.62 -26.05 9.61
CA ALA A 208 -46.07 -26.05 9.72
C ALA A 208 -46.73 -26.08 8.32
N PHE A 209 -47.67 -26.99 8.12
CA PHE A 209 -48.72 -26.89 7.10
C PHE A 209 -50.06 -27.19 7.79
N ALA A 210 -50.75 -26.15 8.27
CA ALA A 210 -52.20 -26.11 8.43
C ALA A 210 -52.63 -24.71 8.90
N ALA A 211 -53.72 -24.21 8.32
CA ALA A 211 -54.34 -22.94 8.69
C ALA A 211 -54.84 -23.01 10.15
N ALA A 212 -54.16 -22.28 11.03
CA ALA A 212 -54.53 -22.17 12.44
C ALA A 212 -55.65 -21.13 12.58
N ALA A 213 -56.89 -21.60 12.77
CA ALA A 213 -57.95 -20.76 13.31
C ALA A 213 -58.77 -21.45 14.41
N GLU A 214 -58.76 -22.78 14.52
CA GLU A 214 -59.66 -23.50 15.44
C GLU A 214 -59.05 -24.76 16.08
N LEU A 215 -57.83 -24.71 16.60
CA LEU A 215 -57.27 -25.83 17.35
C LEU A 215 -56.88 -25.41 18.76
N ASP A 216 -57.30 -26.20 19.75
CA ASP A 216 -57.00 -26.05 21.18
C ASP A 216 -55.55 -26.47 21.51
N GLU A 217 -54.94 -25.87 22.53
CA GLU A 217 -53.55 -26.10 22.97
C GLU A 217 -53.30 -27.55 23.44
N SER A 218 -54.36 -28.28 23.79
CA SER A 218 -54.29 -29.70 24.17
C SER A 218 -54.13 -30.66 22.98
N ASN A 219 -54.26 -30.16 21.73
CA ASN A 219 -54.19 -31.00 20.54
C ASN A 219 -52.73 -31.39 20.21
N PRO A 220 -52.40 -32.68 20.00
CA PRO A 220 -51.04 -33.12 19.64
C PRO A 220 -50.52 -32.57 18.30
N MET A 221 -51.36 -31.98 17.45
CA MET A 221 -50.96 -31.22 16.26
C MET A 221 -50.69 -29.72 16.51
N PHE A 222 -50.99 -29.21 17.70
CA PHE A 222 -50.67 -27.83 18.10
C PHE A 222 -49.16 -27.72 18.32
N ARG A 223 -48.44 -27.16 17.35
CA ARG A 223 -46.98 -26.96 17.42
C ARG A 223 -46.66 -25.48 17.51
N LYS A 224 -45.90 -25.09 18.54
CA LYS A 224 -45.42 -23.71 18.76
C LYS A 224 -44.69 -23.20 17.52
N SER A 225 -44.90 -21.92 17.21
CA SER A 225 -44.22 -21.17 16.15
C SER A 225 -42.71 -21.44 16.16
N THR A 226 -42.14 -21.81 15.01
CA THR A 226 -40.69 -21.87 14.79
C THR A 226 -40.05 -20.54 15.18
N THR A 227 -39.25 -20.55 16.25
CA THR A 227 -38.35 -19.45 16.58
C THR A 227 -37.09 -19.58 15.74
N ARG A 228 -36.71 -18.51 15.03
CA ARG A 228 -35.42 -18.43 14.34
C ARG A 228 -34.39 -17.87 15.30
N GLU A 229 -33.41 -18.68 15.67
CA GLU A 229 -32.21 -18.17 16.35
C GLU A 229 -31.19 -17.74 15.29
N TYR A 230 -30.63 -16.53 15.46
CA TYR A 230 -29.61 -15.98 14.59
C TYR A 230 -28.25 -16.12 15.28
N GLN A 231 -27.31 -16.86 14.68
CA GLN A 231 -25.92 -16.91 15.15
C GLN A 231 -25.07 -15.81 14.49
N TYR A 232 -24.92 -14.68 15.17
CA TYR A 232 -24.19 -13.52 14.68
C TYR A 232 -22.68 -13.80 14.56
N ALA A 233 -22.06 -13.52 13.41
CA ALA A 233 -20.60 -13.65 13.26
C ALA A 233 -19.88 -12.44 13.87
N ASP A 234 -18.92 -12.67 14.77
CA ASP A 234 -18.17 -11.59 15.43
C ASP A 234 -17.14 -10.89 14.54
N LYS A 235 -16.69 -11.57 13.48
CA LYS A 235 -15.69 -11.08 12.54
C LYS A 235 -16.25 -10.95 11.13
N ALA A 236 -15.77 -9.96 10.40
CA ALA A 236 -16.10 -9.70 9.01
C ALA A 236 -14.83 -9.45 8.18
N ASN A 237 -14.95 -9.60 6.87
CA ASN A 237 -13.87 -9.23 5.96
C ASN A 237 -13.53 -7.75 6.10
N LYS A 238 -12.23 -7.44 6.03
CA LYS A 238 -11.72 -6.07 6.10
C LYS A 238 -12.29 -5.23 4.94
N ARG A 239 -12.73 -4.01 5.23
CA ARG A 239 -13.19 -3.05 4.20
C ARG A 239 -11.99 -2.46 3.45
N SER A 240 -12.24 -1.88 2.28
CA SER A 240 -11.21 -1.31 1.39
C SER A 240 -10.78 0.12 1.73
N VAL A 241 -11.40 0.77 2.73
CA VAL A 241 -10.98 2.09 3.21
C VAL A 241 -10.32 1.92 4.57
N TRP A 242 -9.01 2.17 4.62
CA TRP A 242 -8.17 1.95 5.79
C TRP A 242 -7.81 3.27 6.43
N SER A 243 -8.35 3.53 7.62
CA SER A 243 -8.00 4.72 8.41
C SER A 243 -6.73 4.44 9.22
N VAL A 244 -5.60 5.00 8.78
CA VAL A 244 -4.31 4.84 9.45
C VAL A 244 -3.63 6.22 9.54
N PRO A 245 -3.30 6.71 10.74
CA PRO A 245 -2.57 7.97 10.89
C PRO A 245 -1.21 7.93 10.19
N THR A 246 -0.82 9.04 9.58
CA THR A 246 0.57 9.26 9.17
C THR A 246 1.47 9.24 10.41
N ALA A 247 2.67 8.68 10.26
CA ALA A 247 3.66 8.60 11.32
C ALA A 247 4.99 9.12 10.77
N ALA A 248 5.59 10.09 11.45
CA ALA A 248 6.94 10.54 11.12
C ALA A 248 7.95 9.50 11.62
N CYS A 249 8.89 9.10 10.75
CA CYS A 249 10.04 8.33 11.20
C CYS A 249 11.07 9.32 11.77
N LYS A 250 11.41 9.20 13.06
CA LYS A 250 12.27 10.15 13.79
C LYS A 250 13.63 10.37 13.12
N ASN A 251 14.14 9.36 12.39
CA ASN A 251 15.49 9.37 11.84
C ASN A 251 15.53 9.38 10.29
N ALA A 252 14.38 9.42 9.61
CA ALA A 252 14.31 9.52 8.15
C ALA A 252 13.68 10.85 7.74
N HIS A 253 14.43 11.70 7.03
CA HIS A 253 13.92 12.93 6.42
C HIS A 253 12.94 12.67 5.24
N PHE A 254 12.41 11.45 5.10
CA PHE A 254 11.76 10.93 3.89
C PHE A 254 10.33 10.46 4.15
N ALA A 255 9.54 10.41 3.07
CA ALA A 255 8.17 9.95 3.10
C ALA A 255 8.16 8.42 3.26
N VAL A 256 7.93 7.97 4.50
CA VAL A 256 7.84 6.56 4.86
C VAL A 256 6.37 6.26 5.14
N PHE A 257 5.79 5.22 4.54
CA PHE A 257 4.47 4.79 4.96
C PHE A 257 4.51 4.23 6.40
N PRO A 258 3.43 4.39 7.19
CA PRO A 258 3.38 3.86 8.56
C PRO A 258 3.45 2.33 8.58
N GLU A 259 4.13 1.74 9.57
CA GLU A 259 4.16 0.28 9.77
C GLU A 259 2.75 -0.33 9.81
N LYS A 260 1.84 0.31 10.56
CA LYS A 260 0.44 -0.13 10.71
C LYS A 260 -0.31 -0.24 9.37
N LEU A 261 0.10 0.53 8.36
CA LEU A 261 -0.54 0.50 7.05
C LEU A 261 -0.25 -0.81 6.32
N ILE A 262 1.00 -1.27 6.37
CA ILE A 262 1.47 -2.42 5.59
C ILE A 262 1.41 -3.75 6.34
N VAL A 263 1.13 -3.74 7.65
CA VAL A 263 0.91 -4.97 8.45
C VAL A 263 -0.14 -5.86 7.78
N ASP A 264 -1.27 -5.28 7.36
CA ASP A 264 -2.35 -6.05 6.75
C ASP A 264 -2.00 -6.50 5.32
N CYS A 265 -1.22 -5.71 4.57
CA CYS A 265 -0.68 -6.13 3.27
C CYS A 265 0.19 -7.39 3.42
N ILE A 266 1.11 -7.41 4.38
CA ILE A 266 2.02 -8.55 4.61
C ILE A 266 1.25 -9.76 5.14
N LYS A 267 0.36 -9.57 6.12
CA LYS A 267 -0.45 -10.67 6.67
C LYS A 267 -1.30 -11.35 5.60
N ALA A 268 -2.02 -10.56 4.80
CA ALA A 268 -2.87 -11.08 3.75
C ALA A 268 -2.08 -11.63 2.56
N GLY A 269 -0.99 -10.97 2.17
CA GLY A 269 -0.27 -11.25 0.93
C GLY A 269 0.92 -12.21 1.05
N CYS A 270 1.45 -12.45 2.25
CA CYS A 270 2.65 -13.27 2.46
C CYS A 270 2.45 -14.35 3.53
N PRO A 271 2.64 -15.64 3.20
CA PRO A 271 2.62 -16.71 4.20
C PRO A 271 3.72 -16.51 5.24
N GLU A 272 3.52 -17.06 6.44
CA GLU A 272 4.58 -17.11 7.44
C GLU A 272 5.83 -17.78 6.90
N LYS A 273 7.00 -17.28 7.31
CA LYS A 273 8.33 -17.66 6.80
C LYS A 273 8.56 -17.36 5.31
N GLY A 274 7.55 -16.86 4.59
CA GLY A 274 7.68 -16.38 3.22
C GLY A 274 8.55 -15.12 3.10
N ILE A 275 8.91 -14.77 1.87
CA ILE A 275 9.79 -13.63 1.57
C ILE A 275 8.98 -12.45 1.04
N VAL A 276 9.10 -11.30 1.72
CA VAL A 276 8.55 -10.00 1.30
C VAL A 276 9.64 -9.22 0.56
N LEU A 277 9.38 -8.86 -0.68
CA LEU A 277 10.24 -8.03 -1.50
C LEU A 277 9.84 -6.55 -1.36
N ASP A 278 10.83 -5.67 -1.29
CA ASP A 278 10.65 -4.24 -1.46
C ASP A 278 11.76 -3.66 -2.37
N PRO A 279 11.46 -3.32 -3.64
CA PRO A 279 12.44 -2.75 -4.56
C PRO A 279 12.81 -1.30 -4.25
N PHE A 280 12.08 -0.63 -3.34
CA PHE A 280 12.28 0.77 -2.96
C PHE A 280 12.30 0.90 -1.44
N ILE A 281 13.15 0.12 -0.77
CA ILE A 281 12.98 -0.18 0.66
C ILE A 281 13.20 1.03 1.58
N GLY A 282 13.93 2.06 1.12
CA GLY A 282 14.10 3.31 1.85
C GLY A 282 14.63 3.10 3.26
N SER A 283 13.85 3.53 4.25
CA SER A 283 14.20 3.43 5.68
C SER A 283 13.92 2.06 6.32
N GLY A 284 13.62 1.03 5.53
CA GLY A 284 13.49 -0.34 6.04
C GLY A 284 12.14 -0.70 6.66
N THR A 285 11.08 0.10 6.50
CA THR A 285 9.77 -0.21 7.11
C THR A 285 9.25 -1.58 6.72
N THR A 286 9.33 -1.95 5.44
CA THR A 286 8.91 -3.28 4.97
C THR A 286 9.72 -4.40 5.63
N ALA A 287 11.04 -4.23 5.75
CA ALA A 287 11.91 -5.20 6.42
C ALA A 287 11.51 -5.39 7.90
N VAL A 288 11.39 -4.29 8.65
CA VAL A 288 10.99 -4.30 10.07
C VAL A 288 9.66 -5.02 10.26
N VAL A 289 8.64 -4.66 9.47
CA VAL A 289 7.30 -5.27 9.60
C VAL A 289 7.31 -6.74 9.17
N ALA A 290 8.03 -7.10 8.11
CA ALA A 290 8.18 -8.49 7.69
C ALA A 290 8.76 -9.35 8.82
N ARG A 291 9.86 -8.90 9.44
CA ARG A 291 10.51 -9.64 10.54
C ARG A 291 9.62 -9.72 11.78
N LYS A 292 8.98 -8.61 12.20
CA LYS A 292 7.99 -8.60 13.31
C LYS A 292 6.84 -9.58 13.10
N LEU A 293 6.50 -9.87 11.84
CA LEU A 293 5.45 -10.81 11.48
C LEU A 293 6.01 -12.22 11.17
N ASN A 294 7.24 -12.57 11.53
CA ASN A 294 7.83 -13.88 11.23
C ASN A 294 7.88 -14.20 9.73
N ARG A 295 8.16 -13.18 8.90
CA ARG A 295 8.48 -13.32 7.47
C ARG A 295 9.93 -12.92 7.25
N ASN A 296 10.46 -13.30 6.10
CA ASN A 296 11.75 -12.88 5.61
C ASN A 296 11.58 -11.68 4.66
N PHE A 297 12.68 -10.98 4.35
CA PHE A 297 12.63 -9.88 3.38
C PHE A 297 13.83 -9.86 2.43
N ILE A 298 13.65 -9.21 1.27
CA ILE A 298 14.73 -8.76 0.39
C ILE A 298 14.43 -7.32 0.02
N GLY A 299 15.41 -6.42 0.21
CA GLY A 299 15.26 -5.00 -0.06
C GLY A 299 16.31 -4.48 -1.04
N PHE A 300 15.94 -3.48 -1.84
CA PHE A 300 16.87 -2.72 -2.68
C PHE A 300 16.79 -1.24 -2.34
N GLU A 301 17.95 -0.60 -2.25
CA GLU A 301 18.07 0.84 -2.02
C GLU A 301 19.32 1.36 -2.74
N LEU A 302 19.19 2.51 -3.40
CA LEU A 302 20.27 3.14 -4.17
C LEU A 302 21.23 3.91 -3.27
N ASN A 303 20.73 4.51 -2.19
CA ASN A 303 21.49 5.38 -1.32
C ASN A 303 22.10 4.59 -0.13
N PRO A 304 23.44 4.46 -0.03
CA PRO A 304 24.08 3.75 1.07
C PRO A 304 23.76 4.34 2.45
N ASP A 305 23.52 5.65 2.55
CA ASP A 305 23.16 6.30 3.82
C ASP A 305 21.78 5.82 4.33
N TYR A 306 20.84 5.57 3.41
CA TYR A 306 19.54 5.01 3.77
C TYR A 306 19.62 3.55 4.15
N VAL A 307 20.50 2.78 3.51
CA VAL A 307 20.77 1.40 3.92
C VAL A 307 21.32 1.37 5.34
N CYS A 308 22.31 2.21 5.67
CA CYS A 308 22.85 2.32 7.02
C CYS A 308 21.76 2.70 8.04
N LEU A 309 20.89 3.65 7.70
CA LEU A 309 19.76 4.05 8.54
C LEU A 309 18.76 2.90 8.76
N ALA A 310 18.41 2.19 7.69
CA ALA A 310 17.47 1.08 7.73
C ALA A 310 18.03 -0.09 8.54
N GLU A 311 19.31 -0.42 8.39
CA GLU A 311 19.97 -1.47 9.16
C GLU A 311 20.01 -1.15 10.65
N LYS A 312 20.35 0.09 11.03
CA LYS A 312 20.27 0.55 12.44
C LYS A 312 18.88 0.40 13.01
N ARG A 313 17.85 0.80 12.24
CA ARG A 313 16.46 0.65 12.66
C ARG A 313 16.05 -0.82 12.84
N ILE A 314 16.44 -1.69 11.91
CA ILE A 314 16.19 -3.13 11.99
C ILE A 314 16.84 -3.69 13.26
N GLU A 315 18.06 -3.28 13.58
CA GLU A 315 18.77 -3.68 14.79
C GLU A 315 18.08 -3.16 16.07
N GLU A 316 17.71 -1.89 16.11
CA GLU A 316 17.00 -1.28 17.25
C GLU A 316 15.64 -1.92 17.51
N GLU A 317 14.88 -2.26 16.47
CA GLU A 317 13.51 -2.75 16.60
C GLU A 317 13.40 -4.27 16.77
N LEU A 318 14.40 -5.04 16.31
CA LEU A 318 14.37 -6.51 16.34
C LEU A 318 15.43 -7.11 17.28
N GLY A 319 16.49 -6.38 17.63
CA GLY A 319 17.60 -6.89 18.43
C GLY A 319 18.17 -8.19 17.87
N ILE A 320 18.22 -9.23 18.71
CA ILE A 320 18.75 -10.56 18.36
C ILE A 320 17.90 -11.34 17.34
N PHE A 321 16.71 -10.85 16.98
CA PHE A 321 15.75 -11.55 16.11
C PHE A 321 15.88 -11.16 14.62
N LYS A 322 17.03 -10.60 14.21
CA LYS A 322 17.30 -10.17 12.82
C LYS A 322 17.07 -11.29 11.80
#